data_AF-A0A6M2EA80-F1
#
_entry.id   AF-A0A6M2EA80-F1
#
_cell.length_a   1.000
_cell.length_b   1.000
_cell.length_c   1.000
_cell.angle_alpha   90.00
_cell.angle_beta   90.00
_cell.angle_gamma   90.00
#
_symmetry.space_group_name_H-M   'P 1'
#
loop_
_entity.id
_entity.type
_entity.pdbx_description
1 polymer ?
#
loop_
_entity_poly.entity_id
_entity_poly.type
_entity_poly.pdbx_seq_one_letter_code
_entity_poly.pdbx_strand_id
1 'polypeptide(L)'
;MIGWEDVYKVVVAMVPLYVALVLGYGSVRWWKVFTPEQCGAINRFVCYFTLPLFTFEFTAHVDPFKMNYLFIGADAVSKVIIVAVLAFWAKCSSKGSYSWSITSFSLCTLTNSLVVGVPIIKAMYGPAAVDLVVQSSVIQAIIWLTLLLLVLEFRRTGLGFSSNNSDKDLEGSVDNTEGSRPAFWCLMKTVWVKLAMNPNSYACIIGLVWAFISNRWHFEMPAMMEGSILIMSKAGTGTAMFSMGIFMALQEKVISCGASLAVIGMILRFIAGPAAMAIGSIAVGLQGDVLRVAIIQAALPQSITSFIFAKEYGLHAEVLSTAVIFGMLASLPVLITYYAILEFVP
;
A
#
# COMPACT_ATOMS: atom_id res chain seq x y z
N MET A 1 10.50 3.47 29.45
CA MET A 1 10.70 2.07 29.02
C MET A 1 9.33 1.49 28.78
N ILE A 2 9.05 1.03 27.57
CA ILE A 2 7.82 0.31 27.20
C ILE A 2 7.55 -0.75 28.27
N GLY A 3 6.41 -0.60 28.95
CA GLY A 3 5.95 -1.59 29.90
C GLY A 3 5.36 -2.80 29.17
N TRP A 4 5.23 -3.92 29.88
CA TRP A 4 4.42 -5.05 29.41
C TRP A 4 2.99 -4.62 29.05
N GLU A 5 2.48 -3.56 29.69
CA GLU A 5 1.18 -2.97 29.40
C GLU A 5 1.09 -2.37 27.99
N ASP A 6 2.16 -1.75 27.49
CA ASP A 6 2.16 -1.12 26.16
C ASP A 6 2.28 -2.17 25.05
N VAL A 7 3.10 -3.20 25.27
CA VAL A 7 3.12 -4.38 24.39
C VAL A 7 1.74 -5.06 24.39
N TYR A 8 1.11 -5.19 25.55
CA TYR A 8 -0.23 -5.75 25.66
C TYR A 8 -1.27 -4.94 24.87
N LYS A 9 -1.25 -3.60 24.93
CA LYS A 9 -2.13 -2.73 24.10
C LYS A 9 -1.98 -3.00 22.61
N VAL A 10 -0.75 -3.13 22.12
CA VAL A 10 -0.47 -3.44 20.70
C VAL A 10 -1.01 -4.81 20.33
N VAL A 11 -0.77 -5.83 21.17
CA VAL A 11 -1.29 -7.19 20.95
C VAL A 11 -2.82 -7.20 20.95
N VAL A 12 -3.46 -6.51 21.90
CA VAL A 12 -4.93 -6.38 21.97
C VAL A 12 -5.50 -5.73 20.71
N ALA A 13 -4.83 -4.73 20.15
CA ALA A 13 -5.26 -4.10 18.90
C ALA A 13 -5.07 -5.02 17.68
N MET A 14 -4.06 -5.89 17.69
CA MET A 14 -3.71 -6.73 16.53
C MET A 14 -4.41 -8.09 16.50
N VAL A 15 -4.64 -8.71 17.66
CA VAL A 15 -5.26 -10.04 17.74
C VAL A 15 -6.58 -10.12 16.96
N PRO A 16 -7.52 -9.15 17.07
CA PRO A 16 -8.76 -9.18 16.28
C PRO A 16 -8.52 -9.19 14.77
N LEU A 17 -7.51 -8.45 14.29
CA LEU A 17 -7.14 -8.43 12.87
C LEU A 17 -6.64 -9.81 12.42
N TYR A 18 -5.75 -10.43 13.19
CA TYR A 18 -5.24 -11.77 12.89
C TYR A 18 -6.32 -12.84 13.01
N VAL A 19 -7.26 -12.71 13.94
CA VAL A 19 -8.42 -13.62 14.02
C VAL A 19 -9.23 -13.56 12.73
N ALA A 20 -9.55 -12.38 12.22
CA ALA A 20 -10.24 -12.23 10.93
C ALA A 20 -9.43 -12.83 9.77
N LEU A 21 -8.12 -12.64 9.76
CA LEU A 21 -7.21 -13.23 8.75
C LEU A 21 -7.21 -14.76 8.82
N VAL A 22 -7.09 -15.35 10.01
CA VAL A 22 -7.10 -16.81 10.20
C VAL A 22 -8.45 -17.39 9.84
N LEU A 23 -9.56 -16.72 10.16
CA LEU A 23 -10.90 -17.13 9.73
C LEU A 23 -11.02 -17.13 8.20
N GLY A 24 -10.51 -16.09 7.54
CA GLY A 24 -10.46 -16.01 6.08
C GLY A 24 -9.66 -17.16 5.48
N TYR A 25 -8.47 -17.42 6.01
CA TYR A 25 -7.61 -18.51 5.57
C TYR A 25 -8.26 -19.89 5.78
N GLY A 26 -8.78 -20.14 6.99
CA GLY A 26 -9.43 -21.38 7.39
C GLY A 26 -10.70 -21.66 6.59
N SER A 27 -11.47 -20.62 6.24
CA SER A 27 -12.70 -20.75 5.44
C SER A 27 -12.46 -21.40 4.07
N VAL A 28 -11.29 -21.18 3.47
CA VAL A 28 -10.92 -21.74 2.17
C VAL A 28 -10.13 -23.04 2.34
N ARG A 29 -9.09 -23.03 3.19
CA ARG A 29 -8.11 -24.13 3.26
C ARG A 29 -8.56 -25.29 4.14
N TRP A 30 -9.20 -25.01 5.27
CA TRP A 30 -9.53 -26.01 6.29
C TRP A 30 -10.99 -26.44 6.21
N TRP A 31 -11.90 -25.47 6.22
CA TRP A 31 -13.34 -25.72 6.23
C TRP A 31 -13.94 -25.84 4.83
N LYS A 32 -13.23 -25.37 3.79
CA LYS A 32 -13.68 -25.39 2.38
C LYS A 32 -15.10 -24.85 2.19
N VAL A 33 -15.46 -23.83 2.97
CA VAL A 33 -16.77 -23.15 2.93
C VAL A 33 -16.95 -22.39 1.62
N PHE A 34 -15.87 -21.79 1.11
CA PHE A 34 -15.90 -20.98 -0.10
C PHE A 34 -15.14 -21.63 -1.26
N THR A 35 -15.75 -21.60 -2.44
CA THR A 35 -15.07 -21.92 -3.70
C THR A 35 -14.20 -20.75 -4.18
N PRO A 36 -13.23 -20.98 -5.09
CA PRO A 36 -12.40 -19.89 -5.63
C PRO A 36 -13.21 -18.78 -6.31
N GLU A 37 -14.33 -19.11 -6.96
CA GLU A 37 -15.23 -18.13 -7.57
C GLU A 37 -15.94 -17.26 -6.51
N GLN A 38 -16.43 -17.89 -5.43
CA GLN A 38 -17.04 -17.18 -4.30
C GLN A 38 -16.02 -16.28 -3.59
N CYS A 39 -14.77 -16.73 -3.46
CA CYS A 39 -13.68 -15.90 -2.96
C CYS A 39 -13.46 -14.64 -3.81
N GLY A 40 -13.55 -14.77 -5.14
CA GLY A 40 -13.52 -13.65 -6.06
C GLY A 40 -14.66 -12.65 -5.82
N ALA A 41 -15.88 -13.15 -5.57
CA ALA A 41 -17.03 -12.30 -5.24
C ALA A 41 -16.86 -11.56 -3.91
N ILE A 42 -16.36 -12.24 -2.86
CA ILE A 42 -16.05 -11.62 -1.57
C ILE A 42 -15.00 -10.51 -1.74
N ASN A 43 -13.93 -10.78 -2.48
CA ASN A 43 -12.89 -9.77 -2.73
C ASN A 43 -13.42 -8.57 -3.51
N ARG A 44 -14.32 -8.77 -4.49
CA ARG A 44 -15.00 -7.66 -5.17
C ARG A 44 -15.88 -6.85 -4.21
N PHE A 45 -16.66 -7.52 -3.37
CA PHE A 45 -17.46 -6.85 -2.35
C PHE A 45 -16.58 -5.97 -1.44
N VAL A 46 -15.47 -6.51 -0.95
CA VAL A 46 -14.52 -5.78 -0.11
C VAL A 46 -13.93 -4.58 -0.85
N CYS A 47 -13.43 -4.79 -2.07
CA CYS A 47 -12.75 -3.76 -2.86
C CYS A 47 -13.68 -2.64 -3.36
N TYR A 48 -14.95 -2.94 -3.67
CA TYR A 48 -15.86 -1.95 -4.25
C TYR A 48 -16.77 -1.27 -3.22
N PHE A 49 -17.00 -1.87 -2.06
CA PHE A 49 -17.94 -1.33 -1.07
C PHE A 49 -17.27 -1.04 0.27
N THR A 50 -16.73 -2.06 0.95
CA THR A 50 -16.27 -1.86 2.33
C THR A 50 -15.00 -1.03 2.42
N LEU A 51 -13.97 -1.33 1.60
CA LEU A 51 -12.70 -0.59 1.63
C LEU A 51 -12.79 0.87 1.15
N PRO A 52 -13.55 1.19 0.09
CA PRO A 52 -13.77 2.57 -0.31
C PRO A 52 -14.47 3.37 0.77
N LEU A 53 -15.55 2.85 1.36
CA LEU A 53 -16.28 3.56 2.42
C LEU A 53 -15.44 3.67 3.70
N PHE A 54 -14.63 2.66 4.00
CA PHE A 54 -13.64 2.72 5.07
C PHE A 54 -12.60 3.82 4.84
N THR A 55 -12.04 3.88 3.65
CA THR A 55 -11.07 4.91 3.28
C THR A 55 -11.69 6.31 3.29
N PHE A 56 -12.94 6.44 2.81
CA PHE A 56 -13.69 7.68 2.84
C PHE A 56 -13.94 8.13 4.28
N GLU A 57 -14.41 7.25 5.18
CA GLU A 57 -14.65 7.59 6.59
C GLU A 57 -13.39 8.19 7.23
N PHE A 58 -12.24 7.53 7.10
CA PHE A 58 -11.00 8.07 7.63
C PHE A 58 -10.62 9.40 7.01
N THR A 59 -10.70 9.51 5.69
CA THR A 59 -10.27 10.71 4.97
C THR A 59 -11.17 11.92 5.24
N ALA A 60 -12.48 11.69 5.36
CA ALA A 60 -13.49 12.73 5.56
C ALA A 60 -13.37 13.44 6.92
N HIS A 61 -12.81 12.77 7.92
CA HIS A 61 -12.62 13.31 9.27
C HIS A 61 -11.26 13.99 9.49
N VAL A 62 -10.36 13.95 8.52
CA VAL A 62 -9.09 14.69 8.61
C VAL A 62 -9.34 16.18 8.41
N ASP A 63 -8.61 17.03 9.12
CA ASP A 63 -8.54 18.47 8.86
C ASP A 63 -7.41 18.76 7.85
N PRO A 64 -7.71 19.03 6.56
CA PRO A 64 -6.68 19.27 5.56
C PRO A 64 -5.83 20.52 5.85
N PHE A 65 -6.34 21.46 6.63
CA PHE A 65 -5.66 22.72 6.94
C PHE A 65 -4.62 22.56 8.06
N LYS A 66 -4.74 21.50 8.88
CA LYS A 66 -3.81 21.18 9.97
C LYS A 66 -2.87 20.02 9.65
N MET A 67 -2.77 19.63 8.38
CA MET A 67 -1.87 18.57 7.94
C MET A 67 -0.42 18.91 8.28
N ASN A 68 0.33 17.91 8.77
CA ASN A 68 1.73 18.09 9.10
C ASN A 68 2.59 18.09 7.83
N TYR A 69 2.96 19.28 7.33
CA TYR A 69 3.74 19.41 6.10
C TYR A 69 5.15 18.83 6.20
N LEU A 70 5.77 18.86 7.38
CA LEU A 70 7.08 18.25 7.61
C LEU A 70 7.00 16.73 7.46
N PHE A 71 5.91 16.13 7.91
CA PHE A 71 5.63 14.70 7.74
C PHE A 71 5.45 14.31 6.26
N ILE A 72 4.69 15.10 5.48
CA ILE A 72 4.59 14.89 4.02
C ILE A 72 5.94 15.09 3.33
N GLY A 73 6.69 16.12 3.74
CA GLY A 73 8.02 16.40 3.22
C GLY A 73 8.96 15.22 3.45
N ALA A 74 8.97 14.66 4.66
CA ALA A 74 9.77 13.49 5.01
C ALA A 74 9.37 12.25 4.18
N ASP A 75 8.07 12.04 3.99
CA ASP A 75 7.54 10.96 3.14
C ASP A 75 7.97 11.11 1.67
N ALA A 76 7.98 12.35 1.15
CA ALA A 76 8.46 12.63 -0.20
C ALA A 76 9.97 12.44 -0.33
N VAL A 77 10.76 12.96 0.62
CA VAL A 77 12.22 12.82 0.65
C VAL A 77 12.62 11.35 0.75
N SER A 78 11.97 10.56 1.60
CA SER A 78 12.26 9.13 1.73
C SER A 78 12.07 8.37 0.41
N LYS A 79 11.02 8.70 -0.35
CA LYS A 79 10.78 8.11 -1.68
C LYS A 79 11.77 8.57 -2.72
N VAL A 80 12.17 9.84 -2.70
CA VAL A 80 13.25 10.34 -3.58
C VAL A 80 14.56 9.62 -3.29
N ILE A 81 14.90 9.40 -2.01
CA ILE A 81 16.07 8.60 -1.60
C ILE A 81 15.98 7.18 -2.16
N ILE A 82 14.84 6.50 -1.97
CA ILE A 82 14.64 5.13 -2.50
C ILE A 82 14.82 5.11 -4.03
N VAL A 83 14.21 6.05 -4.75
CA VAL A 83 14.34 6.14 -6.21
C VAL A 83 15.80 6.39 -6.62
N ALA A 84 16.50 7.29 -5.96
CA ALA A 84 17.91 7.59 -6.25
C ALA A 84 18.82 6.38 -6.03
N VAL A 85 18.65 5.66 -4.91
CA VAL A 85 19.40 4.45 -4.60
C VAL A 85 19.11 3.35 -5.62
N LEU A 86 17.84 3.15 -5.99
CA LEU A 86 17.46 2.15 -6.98
C LEU A 86 17.95 2.51 -8.39
N ALA A 87 17.92 3.79 -8.77
CA ALA A 87 18.46 4.26 -10.05
C ALA A 87 19.98 4.07 -10.11
N PHE A 88 20.69 4.38 -9.02
CA PHE A 88 22.13 4.13 -8.92
C PHE A 88 22.44 2.63 -8.99
N TRP A 89 21.70 1.80 -8.27
CA TRP A 89 21.83 0.34 -8.33
C TRP A 89 21.57 -0.22 -9.73
N ALA A 90 20.53 0.26 -10.42
CA ALA A 90 20.22 -0.13 -11.79
C ALA A 90 21.31 0.27 -12.80
N LYS A 91 22.01 1.39 -12.55
CA LYS A 91 23.10 1.88 -13.42
C LYS A 91 24.43 1.19 -13.16
N CYS A 92 24.74 0.89 -11.89
CA CYS A 92 26.06 0.42 -11.48
C CYS A 92 26.15 -1.11 -11.31
N SER A 93 25.03 -1.83 -11.18
CA SER A 93 25.04 -3.28 -10.99
C SER A 93 24.73 -4.02 -12.28
N SER A 94 25.53 -5.03 -12.62
CA SER A 94 25.25 -5.96 -13.74
C SER A 94 23.97 -6.79 -13.55
N LYS A 95 23.45 -6.84 -12.31
CA LYS A 95 22.17 -7.50 -11.94
C LYS A 95 21.00 -6.52 -11.84
N GLY A 96 21.24 -5.22 -12.03
CA GLY A 96 20.23 -4.18 -11.93
C GLY A 96 19.30 -4.19 -13.13
N SER A 97 18.00 -4.45 -12.90
CA SER A 97 16.96 -4.34 -13.93
C SER A 97 15.94 -3.28 -13.54
N TYR A 98 15.41 -2.55 -14.52
CA TYR A 98 14.30 -1.62 -14.33
C TYR A 98 13.09 -2.31 -13.68
N SER A 99 12.80 -3.56 -14.06
CA SER A 99 11.72 -4.36 -13.45
C SER A 99 11.97 -4.62 -11.95
N TRP A 100 13.20 -4.97 -11.58
CA TRP A 100 13.57 -5.15 -10.18
C TRP A 100 13.53 -3.84 -9.41
N SER A 101 13.89 -2.71 -10.03
CA SER A 101 13.79 -1.39 -9.40
C SER A 101 12.34 -1.02 -9.06
N ILE A 102 11.41 -1.25 -9.98
CA ILE A 102 9.97 -1.00 -9.72
C ILE A 102 9.44 -1.91 -8.61
N THR A 103 9.86 -3.18 -8.60
CA THR A 103 9.46 -4.15 -7.56
C THR A 103 10.01 -3.76 -6.20
N SER A 104 11.29 -3.42 -6.12
CA SER A 104 11.93 -2.96 -4.89
C SER A 104 11.30 -1.65 -4.38
N PHE A 105 10.99 -0.71 -5.28
CA PHE A 105 10.26 0.51 -4.90
C PHE A 105 8.89 0.18 -4.32
N SER A 106 8.12 -0.71 -4.97
CA SER A 106 6.81 -1.16 -4.49
C SER A 106 6.90 -1.82 -3.11
N LEU A 107 7.90 -2.67 -2.88
CA LEU A 107 8.17 -3.33 -1.60
C LEU A 107 8.54 -2.33 -0.50
N CYS A 108 9.32 -1.30 -0.79
CA CYS A 108 9.71 -0.30 0.22
C CYS A 108 8.57 0.67 0.56
N THR A 109 7.67 0.96 -0.39
CA THR A 109 6.76 2.12 -0.27
C THR A 109 5.28 1.80 -0.08
N LEU A 110 4.77 0.68 -0.61
CA LEU A 110 3.33 0.42 -0.63
C LEU A 110 2.84 -0.37 0.58
N THR A 111 2.58 0.36 1.65
CA THR A 111 2.20 -0.18 2.96
C THR A 111 0.68 -0.37 3.11
N ASN A 112 0.25 -1.28 3.98
CA ASN A 112 -1.14 -1.41 4.42
C ASN A 112 -1.45 -0.44 5.58
N SER A 113 -1.40 0.86 5.30
CA SER A 113 -1.51 1.93 6.30
C SER A 113 -2.89 1.98 6.99
N LEU A 114 -4.00 1.89 6.25
CA LEU A 114 -5.32 2.11 6.85
C LEU A 114 -5.84 0.90 7.63
N VAL A 115 -5.76 -0.31 7.07
CA VAL A 115 -6.35 -1.50 7.70
C VAL A 115 -5.53 -1.95 8.90
N VAL A 116 -4.20 -1.94 8.78
CA VAL A 116 -3.29 -2.43 9.83
C VAL A 116 -2.64 -1.28 10.59
N GLY A 117 -2.25 -0.20 9.90
CA GLY A 117 -1.57 0.92 10.54
C GLY A 117 -2.44 1.70 11.52
N VAL A 118 -3.70 1.99 11.19
CA VAL A 118 -4.56 2.79 12.09
C VAL A 118 -4.77 2.11 13.45
N PRO A 119 -5.20 0.83 13.56
CA PRO A 119 -5.37 0.19 14.86
C PRO A 119 -4.08 0.13 15.68
N ILE A 120 -2.95 -0.14 15.03
CA ILE A 120 -1.64 -0.24 15.69
C ILE A 120 -1.17 1.12 16.20
N ILE A 121 -1.11 2.12 15.32
CA ILE A 121 -0.61 3.45 15.68
C ILE A 121 -1.51 4.10 16.73
N LYS A 122 -2.83 3.89 16.64
CA LYS A 122 -3.77 4.33 17.68
C LYS A 122 -3.47 3.69 19.03
N ALA A 123 -3.10 2.40 19.07
CA ALA A 123 -2.76 1.71 20.32
C ALA A 123 -1.41 2.19 20.92
N MET A 124 -0.46 2.60 20.08
CA MET A 124 0.90 2.97 20.49
C MET A 124 1.05 4.45 20.84
N TYR A 125 0.42 5.35 20.07
CA TYR A 125 0.61 6.81 20.15
C TYR A 125 -0.71 7.57 20.30
N GLY A 126 -1.84 6.87 20.42
CA GLY A 126 -3.15 7.49 20.63
C GLY A 126 -3.81 8.06 19.36
N PRO A 127 -4.94 8.77 19.51
CA PRO A 127 -5.76 9.21 18.38
C PRO A 127 -5.09 10.26 17.50
N ALA A 128 -4.27 11.16 18.04
CA ALA A 128 -3.59 12.21 17.26
C ALA A 128 -2.63 11.63 16.19
N ALA A 129 -2.05 10.46 16.45
CA ALA A 129 -1.17 9.79 15.49
C ALA A 129 -1.93 9.12 14.33
N VAL A 130 -3.24 8.88 14.48
CA VAL A 130 -4.08 8.34 13.41
C VAL A 130 -4.16 9.32 12.24
N ASP A 131 -4.25 10.62 12.51
CA ASP A 131 -4.33 11.66 11.48
C ASP A 131 -3.09 11.64 10.57
N LEU A 132 -1.91 11.38 11.12
CA LEU A 132 -0.66 11.23 10.36
C LEU A 132 -0.73 10.02 9.41
N VAL A 133 -1.24 8.89 9.89
CA VAL A 133 -1.39 7.66 9.09
C VAL A 133 -2.37 7.88 7.95
N VAL A 134 -3.51 8.51 8.23
CA VAL A 134 -4.52 8.82 7.21
C VAL A 134 -3.94 9.79 6.18
N GLN A 135 -3.29 10.86 6.63
CA GLN A 135 -2.61 11.84 5.78
C GLN A 135 -1.61 11.18 4.82
N SER A 136 -0.72 10.31 5.30
CA SER A 136 0.20 9.60 4.41
C SER A 136 -0.51 8.61 3.49
N SER A 137 -1.55 7.92 3.96
CA SER A 137 -2.32 7.00 3.12
C SER A 137 -3.01 7.69 1.94
N VAL A 138 -3.52 8.92 2.15
CA VAL A 138 -4.16 9.74 1.11
C VAL A 138 -3.13 10.17 0.07
N ILE A 139 -1.98 10.68 0.52
CA ILE A 139 -0.87 11.04 -0.37
C ILE A 139 -0.36 9.81 -1.13
N GLN A 140 -0.29 8.65 -0.48
CA GLN A 140 0.07 7.38 -1.11
C GLN A 140 -0.93 6.97 -2.19
N ALA A 141 -2.23 7.09 -1.95
CA ALA A 141 -3.27 6.74 -2.91
C ALA A 141 -3.35 7.69 -4.11
N ILE A 142 -3.11 8.98 -3.92
CA ILE A 142 -3.28 10.01 -4.96
C ILE A 142 -1.99 10.25 -5.74
N ILE A 143 -0.87 10.41 -5.05
CA ILE A 143 0.40 10.79 -5.69
C ILE A 143 1.22 9.55 -6.01
N TRP A 144 1.57 8.76 -4.99
CA TRP A 144 2.54 7.68 -5.15
C TRP A 144 2.00 6.53 -5.99
N LEU A 145 0.73 6.19 -5.85
CA LEU A 145 0.10 5.17 -6.67
C LEU A 145 -0.02 5.61 -8.13
N THR A 146 -0.35 6.88 -8.40
CA THR A 146 -0.39 7.43 -9.75
C THR A 146 0.97 7.40 -10.42
N LEU A 147 2.04 7.78 -9.70
CA LEU A 147 3.41 7.71 -10.20
C LEU A 147 3.82 6.26 -10.48
N LEU A 148 3.47 5.31 -9.60
CA LEU A 148 3.76 3.90 -9.83
C LEU A 148 3.02 3.37 -11.06
N LEU A 149 1.72 3.67 -11.20
CA LEU A 149 0.92 3.28 -12.36
C LEU A 149 1.47 3.88 -13.65
N LEU A 150 1.92 5.13 -13.62
CA LEU A 150 2.58 5.78 -14.76
C LEU A 150 3.84 5.03 -15.20
N VAL A 151 4.71 4.67 -14.24
CA VAL A 151 5.93 3.90 -14.52
C VAL A 151 5.62 2.49 -15.04
N LEU A 152 4.60 1.84 -14.47
CA LEU A 152 4.14 0.52 -14.91
C LEU A 152 3.56 0.54 -16.32
N GLU A 153 2.76 1.56 -16.65
CA GLU A 153 2.19 1.75 -17.99
C GLU A 153 3.29 2.06 -19.00
N PHE A 154 4.24 2.93 -18.64
CA PHE A 154 5.38 3.24 -19.49
C PHE A 154 6.20 1.98 -19.79
N ARG A 155 6.48 1.15 -18.77
CA ARG A 155 7.14 -0.16 -18.94
C ARG A 155 6.35 -1.06 -19.89
N ARG A 156 5.03 -1.18 -19.70
CA ARG A 156 4.16 -2.02 -20.55
C ARG A 156 4.18 -1.57 -22.01
N THR A 157 4.09 -0.26 -22.27
CA THR A 157 4.17 0.27 -23.64
C THR A 157 5.56 0.14 -24.25
N GLY A 158 6.62 0.29 -23.45
CA GLY A 158 8.01 0.08 -23.91
C GLY A 158 8.30 -1.38 -24.27
N LEU A 159 7.74 -2.33 -23.51
CA LEU A 159 7.77 -3.77 -23.84
C LEU A 159 7.01 -4.09 -25.13
N GLY A 160 5.85 -3.46 -25.34
CA GLY A 160 5.07 -3.60 -26.59
C GLY A 160 5.84 -3.16 -27.84
N PHE A 161 6.69 -2.12 -27.73
CA PHE A 161 7.56 -1.69 -28.83
C PHE A 161 8.76 -2.61 -29.07
N SER A 162 9.33 -3.24 -28.03
CA SER A 162 10.45 -4.19 -28.19
C SER A 162 10.02 -5.55 -28.72
N SER A 163 8.81 -6.04 -28.36
CA SER A 163 8.35 -7.38 -28.79
C SER A 163 8.06 -7.45 -30.30
N ASN A 164 7.70 -6.34 -30.94
CA ASN A 164 7.43 -6.28 -32.38
C ASN A 164 8.68 -6.39 -33.28
N ASN A 165 9.89 -6.45 -32.71
CA ASN A 165 11.14 -6.59 -33.46
C ASN A 165 11.69 -8.03 -33.50
N SER A 166 11.01 -9.00 -32.88
CA SER A 166 11.49 -10.40 -32.78
C SER A 166 10.66 -11.43 -33.56
N ASP A 167 9.50 -11.07 -34.12
CA ASP A 167 8.67 -11.97 -34.93
C ASP A 167 8.30 -11.30 -36.26
N LYS A 168 9.29 -11.18 -37.16
CA LYS A 168 9.02 -10.91 -38.59
C LYS A 168 9.67 -12.00 -39.44
N ASP A 169 9.11 -13.19 -39.35
CA ASP A 169 9.14 -14.15 -40.46
C ASP A 169 7.69 -14.51 -40.84
N LEU A 170 7.38 -14.20 -42.10
CA LEU A 170 6.26 -14.62 -42.96
C LEU A 170 4.86 -13.97 -42.82
N GLU A 171 4.45 -13.43 -43.98
CA GLU A 171 3.11 -13.07 -44.48
C GLU A 171 2.55 -11.65 -44.25
N GLY A 172 2.61 -10.84 -45.33
CA GLY A 172 1.38 -10.38 -45.99
C GLY A 172 0.71 -9.06 -45.52
N SER A 173 1.31 -7.93 -45.91
CA SER A 173 0.66 -6.67 -46.36
C SER A 173 -0.49 -5.98 -45.58
N VAL A 174 -0.25 -4.67 -45.35
CA VAL A 174 -1.19 -3.57 -45.03
C VAL A 174 -1.57 -3.38 -43.56
N ASP A 175 -0.80 -2.59 -42.81
CA ASP A 175 -1.11 -1.17 -42.61
C ASP A 175 0.09 -0.46 -41.96
N ASN A 176 0.54 0.66 -42.53
CA ASN A 176 1.59 1.50 -41.98
C ASN A 176 1.03 2.30 -40.80
N THR A 177 0.90 1.67 -39.63
CA THR A 177 0.81 2.44 -38.38
C THR A 177 2.23 2.80 -37.98
N GLU A 178 2.65 4.01 -38.37
CA GLU A 178 3.87 4.64 -37.88
C GLU A 178 3.98 4.46 -36.36
N GLY A 179 5.11 3.89 -35.93
CA GLY A 179 5.47 3.73 -34.52
C GLY A 179 5.73 5.06 -33.85
N SER A 180 4.68 5.86 -33.69
CA SER A 180 4.65 7.04 -32.84
C SER A 180 4.64 6.56 -31.39
N ARG A 181 5.65 6.94 -30.61
CA ARG A 181 5.60 6.84 -29.14
C ARG A 181 4.22 7.37 -28.72
N PRO A 182 3.41 6.63 -27.93
CA PRO A 182 2.14 7.18 -27.47
C PRO A 182 2.43 8.52 -26.82
N ALA A 183 1.76 9.58 -27.30
CA ALA A 183 1.95 10.92 -26.76
C ALA A 183 1.84 10.83 -25.24
N PHE A 184 2.75 11.47 -24.50
CA PHE A 184 2.74 11.49 -23.03
C PHE A 184 1.32 11.77 -22.48
N TRP A 185 0.56 12.61 -23.18
CA TRP A 185 -0.84 12.91 -22.90
C TRP A 185 -1.78 11.69 -22.96
N CYS A 186 -1.61 10.79 -23.94
CA CYS A 186 -2.39 9.55 -24.04
C CYS A 186 -2.07 8.59 -22.89
N LEU A 187 -0.78 8.44 -22.55
CA LEU A 187 -0.36 7.66 -21.38
C LEU A 187 -0.93 8.23 -20.09
N MET A 188 -0.82 9.55 -19.89
CA MET A 188 -1.41 10.23 -18.74
C MET A 188 -2.93 10.03 -18.69
N LYS A 189 -3.64 10.10 -19.83
CA LYS A 189 -5.08 9.82 -19.89
C LYS A 189 -5.41 8.40 -19.42
N THR A 190 -4.68 7.39 -19.89
CA THR A 190 -4.87 5.99 -19.47
C THR A 190 -4.64 5.83 -17.96
N VAL A 191 -3.57 6.42 -17.44
CA VAL A 191 -3.23 6.36 -16.01
C VAL A 191 -4.31 7.04 -15.16
N TRP A 192 -4.76 8.23 -15.56
CA TRP A 192 -5.84 8.94 -14.86
C TRP A 192 -7.15 8.18 -14.88
N VAL A 193 -7.51 7.53 -16.00
CA VAL A 193 -8.70 6.67 -16.06
C VAL A 193 -8.54 5.47 -15.13
N LYS A 194 -7.40 4.78 -15.12
CA LYS A 194 -7.16 3.65 -14.21
C LYS A 194 -7.17 4.07 -12.74
N LEU A 195 -6.66 5.25 -12.43
CA LEU A 195 -6.72 5.83 -11.08
C LEU A 195 -8.17 6.17 -10.70
N ALA A 196 -8.92 6.80 -11.59
CA ALA A 196 -10.33 7.14 -11.36
C ALA A 196 -11.21 5.89 -11.22
N MET A 197 -10.86 4.81 -11.90
CA MET A 197 -11.54 3.52 -11.76
C MET A 197 -11.09 2.73 -10.52
N ASN A 198 -10.03 3.16 -9.82
CA ASN A 198 -9.58 2.52 -8.59
C ASN A 198 -10.51 2.93 -7.43
N PRO A 199 -11.20 1.96 -6.79
CA PRO A 199 -12.15 2.25 -5.73
C PRO A 199 -11.61 3.05 -4.55
N ASN A 200 -10.39 2.75 -4.13
CA ASN A 200 -9.77 3.43 -3.00
C ASN A 200 -9.33 4.85 -3.38
N SER A 201 -8.86 5.05 -4.62
CA SER A 201 -8.40 6.38 -5.07
C SER A 201 -9.56 7.37 -5.19
N TYR A 202 -10.69 7.00 -5.80
CA TYR A 202 -11.83 7.92 -5.83
C TYR A 202 -12.40 8.16 -4.43
N ALA A 203 -12.40 7.15 -3.54
CA ALA A 203 -12.87 7.33 -2.17
C ALA A 203 -12.00 8.33 -1.39
N CYS A 204 -10.66 8.26 -1.53
CA CYS A 204 -9.75 9.27 -1.01
C CYS A 204 -10.05 10.66 -1.56
N ILE A 205 -10.26 10.78 -2.87
CA ILE A 205 -10.51 12.08 -3.51
C ILE A 205 -11.83 12.68 -3.02
N ILE A 206 -12.92 11.90 -3.00
CA ILE A 206 -14.23 12.36 -2.53
C ILE A 206 -14.16 12.69 -1.03
N GLY A 207 -13.46 11.85 -0.24
CA GLY A 207 -13.23 12.09 1.19
C GLY A 207 -12.46 13.38 1.45
N LEU A 208 -11.40 13.65 0.68
CA LEU A 208 -10.64 14.89 0.78
C LEU A 208 -11.49 16.11 0.40
N VAL A 209 -12.22 16.04 -0.72
CA VAL A 209 -13.10 17.13 -1.16
C VAL A 209 -14.14 17.43 -0.07
N TRP A 210 -14.72 16.39 0.51
CA TRP A 210 -15.62 16.53 1.66
C TRP A 210 -14.93 17.18 2.86
N ALA A 211 -13.75 16.71 3.26
CA ALA A 211 -12.98 17.25 4.36
C ALA A 211 -12.64 18.74 4.16
N PHE A 212 -12.29 19.16 2.94
CA PHE A 212 -12.07 20.58 2.62
C PHE A 212 -13.35 21.40 2.78
N ILE A 213 -14.48 20.93 2.27
CA ILE A 213 -15.77 21.63 2.35
C ILE A 213 -16.22 21.72 3.82
N SER A 214 -16.21 20.59 4.52
CA SER A 214 -16.64 20.48 5.91
C SER A 214 -15.81 21.39 6.83
N ASN A 215 -14.48 21.36 6.73
CA ASN A 215 -13.61 22.21 7.56
C ASN A 215 -13.66 23.69 7.15
N ARG A 216 -13.88 24.01 5.87
CA ARG A 216 -13.95 25.41 5.40
C ARG A 216 -15.24 26.10 5.82
N TRP A 217 -16.36 25.39 5.77
CA TRP A 217 -17.69 25.91 6.08
C TRP A 217 -18.22 25.46 7.46
N HIS A 218 -17.43 24.73 8.24
CA HIS A 218 -17.83 24.11 9.51
C HIS A 218 -19.15 23.32 9.38
N PHE A 219 -19.27 22.59 8.28
CA PHE A 219 -20.46 21.80 7.96
C PHE A 219 -20.27 20.36 8.44
N GLU A 220 -21.10 19.92 9.38
CA GLU A 220 -21.09 18.53 9.85
C GLU A 220 -21.83 17.61 8.87
N MET A 221 -21.36 16.36 8.76
CA MET A 221 -22.00 15.39 7.89
C MET A 221 -23.41 15.04 8.40
N PRO A 222 -24.46 15.07 7.56
CA PRO A 222 -25.79 14.69 8.00
C PRO A 222 -25.79 13.26 8.57
N ALA A 223 -26.41 13.08 9.74
CA ALA A 223 -26.39 11.81 10.48
C ALA A 223 -26.85 10.59 9.66
N MET A 224 -27.76 10.78 8.69
CA MET A 224 -28.19 9.74 7.76
C MET A 224 -27.05 9.23 6.87
N MET A 225 -26.23 10.15 6.34
CA MET A 225 -25.09 9.81 5.50
C MET A 225 -23.95 9.23 6.34
N GLU A 226 -23.64 9.86 7.48
CA GLU A 226 -22.64 9.37 8.41
C GLU A 226 -22.93 7.96 8.91
N GLY A 227 -24.17 7.71 9.38
CA GLY A 227 -24.58 6.40 9.85
C GLY A 227 -24.49 5.33 8.75
N SER A 228 -24.87 5.67 7.52
CA SER A 228 -24.78 4.75 6.37
C SER A 228 -23.33 4.37 6.05
N ILE A 229 -22.43 5.36 6.05
CA ILE A 229 -21.00 5.16 5.79
C ILE A 229 -20.37 4.37 6.93
N LEU A 230 -20.70 4.70 8.18
CA LEU A 230 -20.14 4.09 9.38
C LEU A 230 -20.49 2.60 9.48
N ILE A 231 -21.71 2.19 9.12
CA ILE A 231 -22.12 0.78 9.13
C ILE A 231 -21.20 -0.04 8.21
N MET A 232 -20.96 0.45 6.99
CA MET A 232 -20.13 -0.27 6.02
C MET A 232 -18.63 -0.14 6.33
N SER A 233 -18.19 1.03 6.81
CA SER A 233 -16.80 1.26 7.21
C SER A 233 -16.37 0.38 8.38
N LYS A 234 -17.21 0.22 9.41
CA LYS A 234 -16.91 -0.64 10.56
C LYS A 234 -16.67 -2.10 10.16
N ALA A 235 -17.30 -2.57 9.09
CA ALA A 235 -17.01 -3.88 8.53
C ALA A 235 -15.66 -3.91 7.78
N GLY A 236 -15.20 -2.79 7.24
CA GLY A 236 -14.05 -2.66 6.34
C GLY A 236 -12.75 -3.25 6.86
N THR A 237 -12.36 -3.00 8.11
CA THR A 237 -11.12 -3.57 8.66
C THR A 237 -11.19 -5.10 8.73
N GLY A 238 -12.30 -5.64 9.25
CA GLY A 238 -12.48 -7.08 9.41
C GLY A 238 -12.61 -7.80 8.07
N THR A 239 -13.42 -7.27 7.14
CA THR A 239 -13.59 -7.86 5.81
C THR A 239 -12.31 -7.77 4.98
N ALA A 240 -11.53 -6.69 5.11
CA ALA A 240 -10.23 -6.58 4.46
C ALA A 240 -9.22 -7.61 4.97
N MET A 241 -9.14 -7.81 6.29
CA MET A 241 -8.28 -8.84 6.88
C MET A 241 -8.76 -10.25 6.52
N PHE A 242 -10.06 -10.48 6.48
CA PHE A 242 -10.65 -11.74 6.02
C PHE A 242 -10.33 -12.01 4.53
N SER A 243 -10.49 -11.01 3.68
CA SER A 243 -10.12 -11.04 2.26
C SER A 243 -8.62 -11.30 2.07
N MET A 244 -7.78 -10.75 2.93
CA MET A 244 -6.34 -11.06 2.98
C MET A 244 -6.06 -12.53 3.35
N GLY A 245 -6.81 -13.09 4.29
CA GLY A 245 -6.76 -14.51 4.64
C GLY A 245 -7.16 -15.43 3.49
N ILE A 246 -8.24 -15.09 2.79
CA ILE A 246 -8.66 -15.76 1.56
C ILE A 246 -7.54 -15.69 0.51
N PHE A 247 -6.99 -14.50 0.30
CA PHE A 247 -5.91 -14.28 -0.65
C PHE A 247 -4.70 -15.19 -0.37
N MET A 248 -4.32 -15.30 0.91
CA MET A 248 -3.25 -16.18 1.36
C MET A 248 -3.57 -17.67 1.15
N ALA A 249 -4.82 -18.08 1.37
CA ALA A 249 -5.25 -19.48 1.20
C ALA A 249 -5.34 -19.91 -0.28
N LEU A 250 -5.62 -18.96 -1.18
CA LEU A 250 -5.68 -19.19 -2.62
C LEU A 250 -4.30 -19.26 -3.30
N GLN A 251 -3.23 -18.83 -2.63
CA GLN A 251 -1.89 -19.02 -3.18
C GLN A 251 -1.49 -20.50 -3.10
N GLU A 252 -1.04 -21.08 -4.23
CA GLU A 252 -0.61 -22.47 -4.28
C GLU A 252 0.66 -22.73 -3.45
N LYS A 253 1.50 -21.71 -3.29
CA LYS A 253 2.74 -21.75 -2.50
C LYS A 253 2.85 -20.51 -1.62
N VAL A 254 3.16 -20.72 -0.34
CA VAL A 254 3.44 -19.65 0.63
C VAL A 254 4.73 -18.89 0.27
N ILE A 255 5.72 -19.59 -0.30
CA ILE A 255 6.96 -19.04 -0.87
C ILE A 255 7.01 -19.40 -2.35
N SER A 256 6.54 -18.51 -3.23
CA SER A 256 6.55 -18.77 -4.68
C SER A 256 7.90 -18.46 -5.32
N CYS A 257 8.62 -17.45 -4.83
CA CYS A 257 9.83 -16.92 -5.48
C CYS A 257 11.17 -17.50 -4.96
N GLY A 258 11.14 -18.48 -4.06
CA GLY A 258 12.33 -19.03 -3.38
C GLY A 258 12.81 -18.21 -2.17
N ALA A 259 13.50 -18.86 -1.23
CA ALA A 259 13.84 -18.29 0.07
C ALA A 259 14.72 -17.03 0.00
N SER A 260 15.70 -16.99 -0.92
CA SER A 260 16.60 -15.85 -1.07
C SER A 260 15.86 -14.57 -1.48
N LEU A 261 14.96 -14.65 -2.47
CA LEU A 261 14.18 -13.49 -2.91
C LEU A 261 13.15 -13.06 -1.86
N ALA A 262 12.58 -14.01 -1.11
CA ALA A 262 11.70 -13.71 0.01
C ALA A 262 12.44 -12.91 1.11
N VAL A 263 13.64 -13.34 1.50
CA VAL A 263 14.47 -12.64 2.49
C VAL A 263 14.82 -11.23 2.01
N ILE A 264 15.22 -11.07 0.73
CA ILE A 264 15.48 -9.75 0.15
C ILE A 264 14.23 -8.86 0.22
N GLY A 265 13.06 -9.39 -0.14
CA GLY A 265 11.80 -8.65 -0.05
C GLY A 265 11.47 -8.18 1.37
N MET A 266 11.72 -9.03 2.37
CA MET A 266 11.51 -8.70 3.78
C MET A 266 12.50 -7.65 4.28
N ILE A 267 13.77 -7.73 3.87
CA ILE A 267 14.78 -6.70 4.18
C ILE A 267 14.39 -5.37 3.55
N LEU A 268 13.97 -5.37 2.28
CA LEU A 268 13.52 -4.15 1.62
C LEU A 268 12.29 -3.54 2.33
N ARG A 269 11.33 -4.38 2.72
CA ARG A 269 10.11 -3.95 3.40
C ARG A 269 10.35 -3.40 4.79
N PHE A 270 11.02 -4.18 5.65
CA PHE A 270 11.12 -3.89 7.08
C PHE A 270 12.41 -3.21 7.49
N ILE A 271 13.41 -3.09 6.62
CA ILE A 271 14.67 -2.40 6.94
C ILE A 271 14.86 -1.22 5.99
N ALA A 272 14.90 -1.45 4.67
CA ALA A 272 15.22 -0.38 3.72
C ALA A 272 14.15 0.72 3.67
N GLY A 273 12.87 0.36 3.66
CA GLY A 273 11.75 1.31 3.74
C GLY A 273 11.81 2.19 5.00
N PRO A 274 11.82 1.60 6.21
CA PRO A 274 11.95 2.34 7.47
C PRO A 274 13.24 3.17 7.57
N ALA A 275 14.37 2.65 7.10
CA ALA A 275 15.63 3.39 7.10
C ALA A 275 15.57 4.63 6.20
N ALA A 276 15.02 4.50 4.99
CA ALA A 276 14.82 5.65 4.10
C ALA A 276 13.87 6.68 4.72
N MET A 277 12.82 6.22 5.41
CA MET A 277 11.91 7.12 6.14
C MET A 277 12.60 7.81 7.31
N ALA A 278 13.44 7.12 8.07
CA ALA A 278 14.21 7.70 9.16
C ALA A 278 15.17 8.79 8.63
N ILE A 279 15.92 8.51 7.56
CA ILE A 279 16.83 9.48 6.93
C ILE A 279 16.04 10.69 6.41
N GLY A 280 14.94 10.47 5.69
CA GLY A 280 14.09 11.54 5.18
C GLY A 280 13.47 12.40 6.29
N SER A 281 13.08 11.77 7.39
CA SER A 281 12.50 12.46 8.56
C SER A 281 13.54 13.31 9.29
N ILE A 282 14.75 12.79 9.49
CA ILE A 282 15.87 13.54 10.08
C ILE A 282 16.27 14.72 9.17
N ALA A 283 16.33 14.50 7.84
CA ALA A 283 16.69 15.54 6.87
C ALA A 283 15.70 16.71 6.85
N VAL A 284 14.42 16.45 7.11
CA VAL A 284 13.36 17.48 7.20
C VAL A 284 13.22 18.05 8.61
N GLY A 285 13.91 17.48 9.60
CA GLY A 285 13.92 17.97 10.99
C GLY A 285 12.72 17.50 11.83
N LEU A 286 12.10 16.37 11.49
CA LEU A 286 11.07 15.75 12.34
C LEU A 286 11.69 15.24 13.65
N GLN A 287 10.99 15.46 14.75
CA GLN A 287 11.43 15.08 16.10
C GLN A 287 10.26 14.46 16.89
N GLY A 288 10.60 13.73 17.95
CA GLY A 288 9.64 13.15 18.88
C GLY A 288 8.69 12.13 18.23
N ASP A 289 7.43 12.11 18.69
CA ASP A 289 6.49 11.05 18.31
C ASP A 289 6.13 11.05 16.82
N VAL A 290 6.17 12.20 16.14
CA VAL A 290 5.91 12.28 14.68
C VAL A 290 6.98 11.52 13.89
N LEU A 291 8.25 11.61 14.30
CA LEU A 291 9.36 10.84 13.73
C LEU A 291 9.18 9.34 13.96
N ARG A 292 8.78 8.95 15.18
CA ARG A 292 8.58 7.54 15.53
C ARG A 292 7.41 6.92 14.76
N VAL A 293 6.30 7.66 14.66
CA VAL A 293 5.12 7.26 13.87
C VAL A 293 5.47 7.11 12.40
N ALA A 294 6.24 8.04 11.82
CA ALA A 294 6.74 7.96 10.45
C ALA A 294 7.49 6.65 10.17
N ILE A 295 8.45 6.29 11.03
CA ILE A 295 9.28 5.10 10.86
C ILE A 295 8.44 3.83 11.02
N ILE A 296 7.56 3.77 12.02
CA ILE A 296 6.69 2.60 12.27
C ILE A 296 5.69 2.42 11.12
N GLN A 297 5.13 3.51 10.60
CA GLN A 297 4.25 3.45 9.43
C GLN A 297 4.97 2.88 8.20
N ALA A 298 6.22 3.29 7.98
CA ALA A 298 7.05 2.72 6.92
C ALA A 298 7.33 1.21 7.13
N ALA A 299 7.32 0.73 8.37
CA ALA A 299 7.55 -0.67 8.76
C ALA A 299 6.28 -1.55 8.77
N LEU A 300 5.11 -1.03 8.39
CA LEU A 300 3.86 -1.81 8.35
C LEU A 300 3.94 -3.01 7.37
N PRO A 301 2.99 -3.94 7.35
CA PRO A 301 2.99 -4.96 6.30
C PRO A 301 2.65 -4.39 4.91
N GLN A 302 2.99 -5.13 3.86
CA GLN A 302 2.76 -4.75 2.46
C GLN A 302 1.26 -4.75 2.12
N SER A 303 0.84 -3.83 1.23
CA SER A 303 -0.54 -3.78 0.72
C SER A 303 -0.82 -4.87 -0.34
N ILE A 304 -2.04 -5.44 -0.34
CA ILE A 304 -2.50 -6.39 -1.37
C ILE A 304 -2.55 -5.74 -2.75
N THR A 305 -2.89 -4.45 -2.80
CA THR A 305 -2.94 -3.64 -4.03
C THR A 305 -1.63 -3.70 -4.82
N SER A 306 -0.49 -3.71 -4.13
CA SER A 306 0.83 -3.83 -4.76
C SER A 306 1.00 -5.15 -5.54
N PHE A 307 0.48 -6.26 -5.02
CA PHE A 307 0.44 -7.55 -5.70
C PHE A 307 -0.52 -7.54 -6.90
N ILE A 308 -1.71 -6.94 -6.74
CA ILE A 308 -2.72 -6.87 -7.82
C ILE A 308 -2.12 -6.18 -9.04
N PHE A 309 -1.48 -5.02 -8.86
CA PHE A 309 -0.82 -4.32 -9.95
C PHE A 309 0.38 -5.09 -10.51
N ALA A 310 1.19 -5.71 -9.66
CA ALA A 310 2.26 -6.58 -10.13
C ALA A 310 1.76 -7.74 -11.00
N LYS A 311 0.63 -8.35 -10.65
CA LYS A 311 0.02 -9.41 -11.45
C LYS A 311 -0.55 -8.86 -12.77
N GLU A 312 -1.24 -7.73 -12.73
CA GLU A 312 -1.81 -7.08 -13.93
C GLU A 312 -0.73 -6.65 -14.94
N TYR A 313 0.41 -6.18 -14.45
CA TYR A 313 1.52 -5.67 -15.26
C TYR A 313 2.67 -6.68 -15.47
N GLY A 314 2.47 -7.96 -15.08
CA GLY A 314 3.47 -9.02 -15.26
C GLY A 314 4.83 -8.69 -14.62
N LEU A 315 4.82 -8.21 -13.38
CA LEU A 315 6.01 -7.75 -12.66
C LEU A 315 6.18 -8.50 -11.34
N HIS A 316 7.02 -9.54 -11.32
CA HIS A 316 7.46 -10.23 -10.09
C HIS A 316 6.34 -10.48 -9.05
N ALA A 317 5.15 -10.87 -9.52
CA ALA A 317 3.97 -11.04 -8.68
C ALA A 317 4.20 -12.06 -7.55
N GLU A 318 5.02 -13.08 -7.80
CA GLU A 318 5.42 -14.07 -6.80
C GLU A 318 6.25 -13.51 -5.64
N VAL A 319 7.05 -12.47 -5.87
CA VAL A 319 7.84 -11.82 -4.82
C VAL A 319 6.92 -10.97 -3.96
N LEU A 320 6.01 -10.22 -4.59
CA LEU A 320 5.05 -9.36 -3.91
C LEU A 320 3.99 -10.18 -3.14
N SER A 321 3.51 -11.31 -3.66
CA SER A 321 2.61 -12.20 -2.89
C SER A 321 3.30 -12.74 -1.64
N THR A 322 4.53 -13.21 -1.77
CA THR A 322 5.34 -13.71 -0.65
C THR A 322 5.58 -12.59 0.38
N ALA A 323 5.91 -11.38 -0.06
CA ALA A 323 6.10 -10.22 0.82
C ALA A 323 4.81 -9.81 1.55
N VAL A 324 3.65 -9.92 0.89
CA VAL A 324 2.34 -9.68 1.53
C VAL A 324 2.08 -10.74 2.61
N ILE A 325 2.26 -12.02 2.32
CA ILE A 325 1.98 -13.12 3.26
C ILE A 325 2.95 -13.10 4.44
N PHE A 326 4.26 -13.15 4.18
CA PHE A 326 5.27 -13.14 5.25
C PHE A 326 5.32 -11.80 5.98
N GLY A 327 5.10 -10.70 5.26
CA GLY A 327 5.03 -9.38 5.87
C GLY A 327 3.90 -9.30 6.89
N MET A 328 2.74 -9.88 6.62
CA MET A 328 1.66 -9.94 7.61
C MET A 328 1.98 -10.82 8.81
N LEU A 329 2.61 -11.98 8.59
CA LEU A 329 2.94 -12.88 9.70
C LEU A 329 4.06 -12.32 10.59
N ALA A 330 5.02 -11.63 9.98
CA ALA A 330 6.16 -11.04 10.69
C ALA A 330 5.89 -9.63 11.24
N SER A 331 4.80 -8.96 10.84
CA SER A 331 4.60 -7.54 11.19
C SER A 331 4.47 -7.33 12.69
N LEU A 332 3.73 -8.16 13.43
CA LEU A 332 3.55 -7.98 14.87
C LEU A 332 4.88 -7.96 15.65
N PRO A 333 5.76 -8.98 15.57
CA PRO A 333 7.03 -8.95 16.30
C PRO A 333 7.96 -7.85 15.80
N VAL A 334 7.98 -7.57 14.49
CA VAL A 334 8.81 -6.50 13.92
C VAL A 334 8.37 -5.13 14.42
N LEU A 335 7.07 -4.84 14.45
CA LEU A 335 6.53 -3.55 14.88
C LEU A 335 6.72 -3.33 16.38
N ILE A 336 6.57 -4.37 17.21
CA ILE A 336 6.89 -4.29 18.65
C ILE A 336 8.39 -3.99 18.84
N THR A 337 9.26 -4.63 18.05
CA THR A 337 10.70 -4.37 18.09
C THR A 337 11.02 -2.94 17.70
N TYR A 338 10.42 -2.44 16.62
CA TYR A 338 10.55 -1.03 16.22
C TYR A 338 10.06 -0.07 17.29
N TYR A 339 8.94 -0.39 17.96
CA TYR A 339 8.43 0.42 19.05
C TYR A 339 9.44 0.57 20.19
N ALA A 340 10.01 -0.57 20.61
CA ALA A 340 11.01 -0.61 21.68
C ALA A 340 12.30 0.11 21.31
N ILE A 341 12.78 -0.03 20.08
CA ILE A 341 14.01 0.65 19.64
C ILE A 341 13.81 2.16 19.52
N LEU A 342 12.67 2.60 18.98
CA LEU A 342 12.42 4.02 18.70
C LEU A 342 12.12 4.84 19.95
N GLU A 343 11.81 4.21 21.08
CA GLU A 343 11.72 4.90 22.37
C GLU A 343 13.06 5.55 22.77
N PHE A 344 14.18 4.95 22.38
CA PHE A 344 15.53 5.46 22.67
C PHE A 344 15.98 6.56 21.70
N VAL A 345 15.21 6.81 20.63
CA VAL A 345 15.49 7.90 19.70
C VAL A 345 14.89 9.19 20.28
N PRO A 346 15.71 10.24 20.51
CA PRO A 346 15.29 11.49 21.14
C PRO A 346 14.31 12.31 20.29
#